data_AF-A0A2D2DLJ8-F1
#
_entry.id   AF-A0A2D2DLJ8-F1
#
_cell.length_a   1.000
_cell.length_b   1.000
_cell.length_c   1.000
_cell.angle_alpha   90.00
_cell.angle_beta   90.00
_cell.angle_gamma   90.00
#
_symmetry.space_group_name_H-M   'P 1'
#
loop_
_entity.id
_entity.type
_entity.pdbx_description
1 polymer ?
#
loop_
_entity_poly.entity_id
_entity_poly.type
_entity_poly.pdbx_seq_one_letter_code
_entity_poly.pdbx_strand_id
1 'polypeptide(L)'
;MATKPPSPDLTCLSHEQKDILILTLLARLEALESKVNKNSNNSSKPPSSDGLTKKTSSLRESSGKLPGGQAGRKGTTLKQALQPTSHTDHPLPEHCNRCQHALPLYDAVVQERRQVFDVPVGHLE
;
A
#
# COMPACT_ATOMS: atom_id res chain seq x y z
N MET A 1 1.03 -13.93 32.36
CA MET A 1 2.39 -14.33 31.90
C MET A 1 2.54 -15.81 32.22
N ALA A 2 2.82 -16.67 31.24
CA ALA A 2 3.03 -18.09 31.52
C ALA A 2 4.34 -18.24 32.31
N THR A 3 4.23 -18.63 33.59
CA THR A 3 5.38 -18.85 34.47
C THR A 3 6.19 -20.04 33.96
N LYS A 4 7.51 -19.86 33.82
CA LYS A 4 8.42 -20.94 33.43
C LYS A 4 8.27 -22.07 34.47
N PRO A 5 8.03 -23.33 34.05
CA PRO A 5 7.92 -24.42 35.00
C PRO A 5 9.23 -24.57 35.80
N PRO A 6 9.15 -24.98 37.07
CA PRO A 6 10.33 -25.19 37.90
C PRO A 6 11.23 -26.25 37.26
N SER A 7 12.55 -26.06 37.36
CA SER A 7 13.52 -27.03 36.87
C SER A 7 13.41 -28.34 37.66
N PRO A 8 13.35 -29.51 36.99
CA PRO A 8 13.28 -30.79 37.68
C PRO A 8 14.57 -31.06 38.47
N ASP A 9 14.43 -31.63 39.67
CA ASP A 9 15.58 -32.08 40.46
C ASP A 9 16.15 -33.37 39.84
N LEU A 10 17.36 -33.26 39.31
CA LEU A 10 18.01 -34.33 38.54
C LEU A 10 18.64 -35.42 39.44
N THR A 11 18.77 -35.15 40.74
CA THR A 11 19.44 -36.04 41.69
C THR A 11 18.63 -37.29 42.04
N CYS A 12 17.30 -37.22 41.92
CA CYS A 12 16.39 -38.33 42.24
C CYS A 12 15.90 -39.14 41.04
N LEU A 13 16.32 -38.80 39.81
CA LEU A 13 15.82 -39.43 38.59
C LEU A 13 16.61 -40.70 38.22
N SER A 14 15.89 -41.76 37.84
CA SER A 14 16.47 -42.98 37.25
C SER A 14 17.06 -42.70 35.85
N HIS A 15 17.87 -43.63 35.34
CA HIS A 15 18.45 -43.50 34.00
C HIS A 15 17.38 -43.39 32.91
N GLU A 16 16.35 -44.25 32.97
CA GLU A 16 15.22 -44.21 32.03
C GLU A 16 14.44 -42.89 32.09
N GLN A 17 14.24 -42.34 33.29
CA GLN A 17 13.59 -41.04 33.46
C GLN A 17 14.43 -39.90 32.87
N LYS A 18 15.76 -40.00 32.95
CA LYS A 18 16.68 -39.04 32.33
C LYS A 18 16.64 -39.15 30.80
N ASP A 19 16.58 -40.36 30.24
CA ASP A 19 16.48 -40.58 28.79
C ASP A 19 15.19 -39.97 28.22
N ILE A 20 14.05 -40.19 28.88
CA ILE A 20 12.76 -39.58 28.49
C ILE A 20 12.84 -38.05 28.54
N LEU A 21 13.47 -37.50 29.58
CA LEU A 21 13.64 -36.06 29.73
C LEU A 21 14.50 -35.49 28.61
N ILE A 22 15.61 -36.15 28.25
CA ILE A 22 16.49 -35.73 27.15
C ILE A 22 15.73 -35.72 25.83
N LEU A 23 15.00 -36.79 25.50
CA LEU A 23 14.20 -36.85 24.27
C LEU A 23 13.14 -35.73 24.21
N THR A 24 12.49 -35.45 25.34
CA THR A 24 11.50 -34.38 25.45
C THR A 24 12.13 -33.00 25.25
N LEU A 25 13.31 -32.77 25.82
CA LEU A 25 14.04 -31.51 25.64
C LEU A 25 14.53 -31.33 24.21
N LEU A 26 15.04 -32.37 23.57
CA LEU A 26 15.47 -32.34 22.18
C LEU A 26 14.31 -32.00 21.24
N ALA A 27 13.16 -32.66 21.40
CA ALA A 27 11.96 -32.35 20.61
C ALA A 27 11.49 -30.90 20.82
N ARG A 28 11.56 -30.40 22.06
CA ARG A 28 11.21 -29.01 22.36
C ARG A 28 12.21 -28.01 21.75
N LEU A 29 13.50 -28.31 21.79
CA LEU A 29 14.53 -27.50 21.16
C LEU A 29 14.31 -27.42 19.65
N GLU A 30 14.14 -28.56 18.99
CA GLU A 30 13.88 -28.62 17.55
C GLU A 30 12.63 -27.82 17.16
N ALA A 31 11.55 -27.93 17.94
CA ALA A 31 10.32 -27.16 17.71
C ALA A 31 10.52 -25.64 17.89
N LEU A 32 11.36 -25.23 18.85
CA LEU A 32 11.70 -23.82 19.08
C LEU A 32 12.63 -23.28 17.99
N GLU A 33 13.68 -24.01 17.64
CA GLU A 33 14.62 -23.68 16.57
C GLU A 33 13.89 -23.57 15.23
N SER A 34 12.99 -24.51 14.94
CA SER A 34 12.11 -24.46 13.77
C SER A 34 11.20 -23.23 13.75
N LYS A 35 10.77 -22.70 14.91
CA LYS A 35 9.98 -21.47 14.97
C LYS A 35 10.83 -20.22 14.71
N VAL A 36 12.06 -20.20 15.22
CA VAL A 36 13.01 -19.09 15.04
C VAL A 36 13.54 -19.02 13.61
N ASN A 37 13.81 -20.16 12.97
CA ASN A 37 14.36 -20.22 11.61
C ASN A 37 13.33 -20.01 10.48
N LYS A 38 12.03 -19.88 10.81
CA LYS A 38 10.97 -19.63 9.82
C LYS A 38 10.92 -18.17 9.41
N ASN A 39 11.29 -17.90 8.15
CA ASN A 39 11.24 -16.59 7.50
C ASN A 39 10.34 -16.62 6.25
N SER A 40 10.13 -15.49 5.58
CA SER A 40 9.29 -15.40 4.38
C SER A 40 9.70 -16.34 3.25
N ASN A 41 10.97 -16.74 3.18
CA ASN A 41 11.50 -17.56 2.09
C ASN A 41 11.18 -19.05 2.26
N ASN A 42 10.97 -19.53 3.48
CA ASN A 42 10.78 -20.95 3.77
C ASN A 42 9.47 -21.30 4.49
N SER A 43 8.60 -20.32 4.76
CA SER A 43 7.41 -20.54 5.60
C SER A 43 6.09 -19.94 5.11
N SER A 44 6.03 -19.51 3.84
CA SER A 44 4.88 -18.85 3.21
C SER A 44 4.34 -17.64 4.00
N LYS A 45 5.13 -17.11 4.96
CA LYS A 45 4.83 -15.89 5.69
C LYS A 45 5.08 -14.69 4.77
N PRO A 46 4.26 -13.63 4.87
CA PRO A 46 4.52 -12.42 4.10
C PRO A 46 5.87 -11.80 4.52
N PRO A 47 6.66 -11.23 3.60
CA PRO A 47 7.96 -10.60 3.89
C PRO A 47 7.92 -9.53 4.99
N SER A 48 6.78 -8.88 5.19
CA SER A 48 6.55 -7.92 6.26
C SER A 48 6.65 -8.50 7.67
N SER A 49 6.46 -9.82 7.82
CA SER A 49 6.53 -10.52 9.12
C SER A 49 7.96 -10.81 9.59
N ASP A 50 8.96 -10.65 8.72
CA ASP A 50 10.36 -10.90 9.07
C ASP A 50 11.03 -9.76 9.86
N GLY A 51 10.28 -8.68 10.12
CA GLY A 51 10.71 -7.55 10.94
C GLY A 51 11.57 -6.52 10.21
N LEU A 52 11.87 -5.43 10.92
CA LEU A 52 12.58 -4.26 10.39
C LEU A 52 14.08 -4.50 10.13
N THR A 53 14.62 -5.65 10.56
CA THR A 53 16.01 -6.02 10.34
C THR A 53 16.30 -6.32 8.87
N LYS A 54 15.30 -6.72 8.09
CA LYS A 54 15.43 -6.91 6.65
C LYS A 54 15.30 -5.58 5.91
N LYS A 55 16.43 -4.94 5.65
CA LYS A 55 16.51 -3.84 4.70
C LYS A 55 16.39 -4.42 3.29
N THR A 56 15.24 -4.24 2.63
CA THR A 56 15.13 -4.54 1.19
C THR A 56 15.96 -3.53 0.43
N SER A 57 17.16 -3.92 -0.01
CA SER A 57 17.96 -3.13 -0.94
C SER A 57 17.31 -3.22 -2.32
N SER A 58 17.05 -2.07 -2.95
CA SER A 58 16.63 -2.04 -4.35
C SER A 58 17.70 -2.72 -5.21
N LEU A 59 17.30 -3.70 -6.02
CA LEU A 59 18.15 -4.27 -7.07
C LEU A 59 18.28 -3.34 -8.28
N ARG A 60 17.53 -2.22 -8.34
CA ARG A 60 17.70 -1.26 -9.44
C ARG A 60 19.05 -0.60 -9.36
N GLU A 61 19.71 -0.58 -10.51
CA GLU A 61 20.81 0.33 -10.77
C GLU A 61 20.30 1.77 -10.89
N SER A 62 21.15 2.73 -10.50
CA SER A 62 20.84 4.15 -10.65
C SER A 62 20.73 4.49 -12.13
N SER A 63 19.56 4.95 -12.57
CA SER A 63 19.35 5.32 -13.97
C SER A 63 20.13 6.56 -14.42
N GLY A 64 20.68 7.33 -13.47
CA GLY A 64 21.34 8.62 -13.71
C GLY A 64 20.41 9.72 -14.23
N LYS A 65 19.11 9.43 -14.41
CA LYS A 65 18.13 10.37 -14.94
C LYS A 65 17.54 11.21 -13.81
N LEU A 66 17.35 12.49 -14.08
CA LEU A 66 16.66 13.38 -13.16
C LEU A 66 15.22 12.90 -12.94
N PRO A 67 14.68 13.02 -11.72
CA PRO A 67 13.27 12.75 -11.45
C PRO A 67 12.39 13.69 -12.28
N GLY A 68 11.33 13.15 -12.87
CA GLY A 68 10.39 13.90 -13.73
C GLY A 68 10.65 13.76 -15.23
N GLY A 69 10.05 14.68 -15.99
CA GLY A 69 10.17 14.73 -17.45
C GLY A 69 11.61 15.02 -17.86
N GLN A 70 12.14 14.25 -18.83
CA GLN A 70 13.49 14.46 -19.34
C GLN A 70 13.54 15.69 -20.25
N ALA A 71 14.58 16.52 -20.10
CA ALA A 71 14.79 17.69 -20.94
C ALA A 71 14.82 17.29 -22.43
N GLY A 72 14.14 18.06 -23.28
CA GLY A 72 14.01 17.77 -24.71
C GLY A 72 12.88 16.81 -25.10
N ARG A 73 12.18 16.18 -24.14
CA ARG A 73 10.90 15.50 -24.45
C ARG A 73 9.84 16.55 -24.80
N LYS A 74 9.33 16.49 -26.02
CA LYS A 74 8.13 17.23 -26.41
C LYS A 74 6.95 16.71 -25.58
N GLY A 75 6.43 17.56 -24.70
CA GLY A 75 5.21 17.25 -23.96
C GLY A 75 4.02 17.22 -24.90
N THR A 76 3.16 16.21 -24.77
CA THR A 76 1.84 16.18 -25.40
C THR A 76 0.80 16.45 -24.33
N THR A 77 0.64 17.72 -23.96
CA THR A 77 -0.45 18.11 -23.06
C THR A 77 -1.78 17.84 -23.76
N LEU A 78 -2.71 17.17 -23.07
CA LEU A 78 -4.04 16.93 -23.59
C LEU A 78 -4.74 18.28 -23.84
N LYS A 79 -5.06 18.56 -25.10
CA LYS A 79 -5.80 19.76 -25.49
C LYS A 79 -7.29 19.50 -25.37
N GLN A 80 -8.07 20.57 -25.16
CA GLN A 80 -9.52 20.47 -25.26
C GLN A 80 -9.92 20.02 -26.68
N ALA A 81 -10.86 19.10 -26.77
CA ALA A 81 -11.42 18.65 -28.03
C ALA A 81 -12.16 19.80 -28.72
N LEU A 82 -11.94 19.94 -30.02
CA LEU A 82 -12.63 20.96 -30.82
C LEU A 82 -14.14 20.70 -30.89
N GLN A 83 -14.53 19.43 -30.93
CA GLN A 83 -15.91 18.96 -31.00
C GLN A 83 -16.12 17.91 -29.88
N PRO A 84 -16.67 18.29 -28.72
CA PRO A 84 -17.03 17.33 -27.68
C PRO A 84 -18.34 16.60 -28.03
N THR A 85 -18.55 15.43 -27.43
CA THR A 85 -19.75 14.62 -27.63
C THR A 85 -21.03 15.32 -27.14
N SER A 86 -20.92 16.08 -26.06
CA SER A 86 -22.00 16.87 -25.50
C SER A 86 -21.47 18.15 -24.85
N HIS A 87 -22.33 19.16 -24.78
CA HIS A 87 -22.08 20.40 -24.07
C HIS A 87 -23.08 20.55 -22.92
N THR A 88 -22.63 21.10 -21.80
CA THR A 88 -23.48 21.47 -20.67
C THR A 88 -23.20 22.93 -20.36
N ASP A 89 -24.18 23.78 -20.62
CA ASP A 89 -24.09 25.21 -20.33
C ASP A 89 -24.63 25.49 -18.93
N HIS A 90 -23.92 26.33 -18.19
CA HIS A 90 -24.31 26.81 -16.87
C HIS A 90 -24.71 28.28 -16.99
N PRO A 91 -25.99 28.59 -17.28
CA PRO A 91 -26.43 29.96 -17.48
C PRO A 91 -26.35 30.75 -16.17
N LEU A 92 -26.11 32.05 -16.30
CA LEU A 92 -26.21 32.98 -15.19
C LEU A 92 -27.69 33.02 -14.72
N PRO A 93 -27.96 32.89 -13.41
CA PRO A 93 -29.31 33.11 -12.89
C PRO A 93 -29.71 34.59 -13.06
N GLU A 94 -30.99 34.86 -13.32
CA GLU A 94 -31.49 36.24 -13.49
C GLU A 94 -31.34 37.10 -12.22
N HIS A 95 -31.37 36.46 -11.06
CA HIS A 95 -31.32 37.11 -9.75
C HIS A 95 -30.34 36.43 -8.80
N CYS A 96 -29.74 37.20 -7.91
CA CYS A 96 -28.85 36.67 -6.88
C CYS A 96 -29.64 35.87 -5.84
N ASN A 97 -29.27 34.61 -5.62
CA ASN A 97 -29.91 33.72 -4.64
C ASN A 97 -29.89 34.21 -3.18
N ARG A 98 -29.12 35.26 -2.86
CA ARG A 98 -28.99 35.81 -1.50
C ARG A 98 -29.69 37.15 -1.32
N CYS A 99 -29.43 38.12 -2.20
CA CYS A 99 -29.96 39.49 -2.08
C CYS A 99 -31.04 39.83 -3.12
N GLN A 100 -31.38 38.89 -4.02
CA GLN A 100 -32.40 39.03 -5.07
C GLN A 100 -32.18 40.18 -6.06
N HIS A 101 -31.00 40.79 -6.09
CA HIS A 101 -30.68 41.78 -7.12
C HIS A 101 -30.53 41.10 -8.48
N ALA A 102 -30.96 41.81 -9.53
CA ALA A 102 -30.79 41.37 -10.90
C ALA A 102 -29.29 41.18 -11.22
N LEU A 103 -28.99 40.09 -11.92
CA LEU A 103 -27.64 39.75 -12.40
C LEU A 103 -27.64 39.90 -13.92
N PRO A 104 -27.26 41.08 -14.44
CA PRO A 104 -27.27 41.32 -15.88
C PRO A 104 -26.20 40.49 -16.59
N LEU A 105 -26.58 39.87 -17.72
CA LEU A 105 -25.66 39.08 -18.55
C LEU A 105 -24.50 39.91 -19.12
N TYR A 106 -24.67 41.21 -19.34
CA TYR A 106 -23.62 42.07 -19.89
C TYR A 106 -22.45 42.31 -18.92
N ASP A 107 -22.67 42.13 -17.62
CA ASP A 107 -21.63 42.21 -16.58
C ASP A 107 -21.03 40.82 -16.25
N ALA A 108 -21.53 39.76 -16.90
CA ALA A 108 -21.12 38.40 -16.60
C ALA A 108 -19.83 38.02 -17.31
N VAL A 109 -18.96 37.29 -16.61
CA VAL A 109 -17.72 36.74 -17.16
C VAL A 109 -17.69 35.24 -16.90
N VAL A 110 -17.27 34.47 -17.90
CA VAL A 110 -17.05 33.03 -17.74
C VAL A 110 -15.84 32.82 -16.84
N GLN A 111 -16.07 32.28 -15.65
CA GLN A 111 -15.00 31.99 -14.69
C GLN A 111 -14.15 30.78 -15.11
N GLU A 112 -14.79 29.71 -15.57
CA GLU A 112 -14.11 28.45 -15.89
C GLU A 112 -14.81 27.71 -17.04
N ARG A 113 -14.02 27.04 -17.89
CA ARG A 113 -14.51 26.07 -18.87
C ARG A 113 -13.67 24.80 -18.79
N ARG A 114 -14.31 23.69 -18.44
CA ARG A 114 -13.67 22.38 -18.27
C ARG A 114 -14.18 21.35 -19.27
N GLN A 115 -13.33 20.40 -19.65
CA GLN A 115 -13.71 19.22 -20.41
C GLN A 115 -13.59 18.00 -19.51
N VAL A 116 -14.66 17.23 -19.43
CA VAL A 116 -14.72 15.99 -18.66
C VAL A 116 -14.64 14.81 -19.63
N PHE A 117 -13.83 13.82 -19.28
CA PHE A 117 -13.75 12.55 -20.00
C PHE A 117 -14.29 11.45 -19.09
N ASP A 118 -15.30 10.72 -19.56
CA ASP A 118 -15.80 9.56 -18.85
C ASP A 118 -14.85 8.38 -19.07
N VAL A 119 -14.48 7.71 -17.97
CA VAL A 119 -13.69 6.49 -18.03
C VAL A 119 -14.63 5.33 -18.35
N PRO A 120 -14.41 4.57 -19.43
CA PRO A 120 -15.26 3.43 -19.75
C PRO A 120 -15.17 2.39 -18.64
N VAL A 121 -16.26 1.65 -18.45
CA VAL A 121 -16.28 0.52 -17.51
C VAL A 121 -15.26 -0.52 -18.02
N GLY A 122 -14.27 -0.84 -17.20
CA GLY A 122 -13.29 -1.86 -17.54
C GLY A 122 -13.98 -3.21 -17.75
N HIS A 123 -13.65 -3.90 -18.84
CA HIS A 123 -14.08 -5.28 -19.02
C HIS A 123 -13.48 -6.13 -17.90
N LEU A 124 -14.33 -6.74 -17.09
CA LEU A 124 -13.95 -7.82 -16.19
C LEU A 124 -14.02 -9.11 -17.01
N GLU A 125 -12.86 -9.65 -17.39
CA GLU A 125 -12.73 -11.04 -17.87
C GLU A 125 -12.27 -11.95 -16.72
#